data_AF-A0AAE1IUE0-F1
#
_entry.id   AF-A0AAE1IUE0-F1
#
_cell.length_a   1.000
_cell.length_b   1.000
_cell.length_c   1.000
_cell.angle_alpha   90.00
_cell.angle_beta   90.00
_cell.angle_gamma   90.00
#
_symmetry.space_group_name_H-M   'P 1'
#
loop_
_entity.id
_entity.type
_entity.pdbx_description
1 polymer ?
#
loop_
_entity_poly.entity_id
_entity_poly.type
_entity_poly.pdbx_seq_one_letter_code
_entity_poly.pdbx_strand_id
1 'polypeptide(L)'
;MGSDVLRQQDPPYSSGELHVLAVDDSYVDRKVIERLLKISSFKVTVVESGTRALEYLGLDGQKKSSIGFESVKVNMIMTDYSMPGMTGYELLKKIKESSIFREIPVVIMSSENILTRIDRCLEEGAEEFLLKPVKLADVKRLKEVIVKGEGKESGGERESHKKRKRSEDCSELPSTPCSSVSCPCDPSSSSPSALSSKKYRLLAEVEQ
;
A
#
# COMPACT_ATOMS: atom_id res chain seq x y z
N MET A 1 47.41 18.26 16.42
CA MET A 1 46.30 19.11 15.94
C MET A 1 45.52 18.33 14.90
N GLY A 2 44.21 18.14 15.12
CA GLY A 2 43.22 17.68 14.15
C GLY A 2 43.31 16.19 13.81
N SER A 3 42.30 15.35 13.96
CA SER A 3 40.88 15.60 14.20
C SER A 3 40.25 14.30 14.70
N ASP A 4 39.68 14.34 15.90
CA ASP A 4 38.79 13.32 16.44
C ASP A 4 37.63 13.10 15.47
N VAL A 5 37.64 11.96 14.80
CA VAL A 5 36.51 11.47 14.02
C VAL A 5 35.49 10.95 15.03
N LEU A 6 34.55 11.81 15.43
CA LEU A 6 33.37 11.44 16.19
C LEU A 6 32.58 10.39 15.40
N ARG A 7 32.86 9.11 15.67
CA ARG A 7 31.95 8.02 15.36
C ARG A 7 30.68 8.29 16.17
N GLN A 8 29.64 8.79 15.52
CA GLN A 8 28.29 8.80 16.06
C GLN A 8 27.93 7.33 16.30
N GLN A 9 28.09 6.88 17.54
CA GLN A 9 27.51 5.62 17.98
C GLN A 9 26.01 5.86 18.01
N ASP A 10 25.28 5.15 17.15
CA ASP A 10 23.83 5.09 17.23
C ASP A 10 23.45 4.62 18.66
N PRO A 11 22.49 5.28 19.33
CA PRO A 11 22.12 4.94 20.70
C PRO A 11 21.64 3.48 20.78
N PRO A 12 21.83 2.79 21.93
CA PRO A 12 21.41 1.41 22.10
C PRO A 12 19.90 1.27 21.86
N TYR A 13 19.55 0.50 20.83
CA TYR A 13 18.19 0.20 20.41
C TYR A 13 17.35 -0.29 21.60
N SER A 14 16.24 0.39 21.86
CA SER A 14 15.26 -0.01 22.88
C SER A 14 14.48 -1.24 22.39
N SER A 15 14.13 -2.17 23.28
CA SER A 15 13.48 -3.47 22.99
C SER A 15 12.03 -3.39 22.45
N GLY A 16 11.66 -2.32 21.73
CA GLY A 16 10.33 -2.11 21.16
C GLY A 16 10.33 -1.21 19.92
N GLU A 17 11.50 -0.99 19.30
CA GLU A 17 11.56 -0.16 18.10
C GLU A 17 11.10 -0.94 16.86
N LEU A 18 10.06 -0.44 16.20
CA LEU A 18 9.52 -1.03 14.99
C LEU A 18 10.56 -0.94 13.87
N HIS A 19 10.77 -2.05 13.16
CA HIS A 19 11.74 -2.13 12.08
C HIS A 19 11.07 -2.00 10.72
N VAL A 20 11.54 -1.04 9.93
CA VAL A 20 11.10 -0.78 8.55
C VAL A 20 12.20 -1.15 7.57
N LEU A 21 11.83 -1.93 6.55
CA LEU A 21 12.66 -2.14 5.37
C LEU A 21 12.24 -1.12 4.30
N ALA A 22 13.10 -0.17 3.99
CA ALA A 22 12.90 0.82 2.93
C ALA A 22 13.67 0.41 1.67
N VAL A 23 12.98 0.40 0.53
CA VAL A 23 13.49 -0.06 -0.77
C VAL A 23 13.33 1.06 -1.78
N ASP A 24 14.43 1.56 -2.33
CA ASP A 24 14.40 2.63 -3.32
C ASP A 24 15.71 2.63 -4.12
N ASP A 25 15.65 2.74 -5.44
CA ASP A 25 16.84 2.73 -6.30
C ASP A 25 17.56 4.09 -6.32
N SER A 26 16.85 5.18 -6.04
CA SER A 26 17.44 6.52 -5.92
C SER A 26 18.17 6.68 -4.58
N TYR A 27 19.47 6.97 -4.65
CA TYR A 27 20.29 7.24 -3.46
C TYR A 27 19.77 8.42 -2.64
N VAL A 28 19.28 9.47 -3.32
CA VAL A 28 18.74 10.67 -2.67
C VAL A 28 17.47 10.32 -1.92
N ASP A 29 16.55 9.58 -2.56
CA ASP A 29 15.28 9.19 -1.96
C ASP A 29 15.51 8.25 -0.78
N ARG A 30 16.44 7.28 -0.90
CA ARG A 30 16.88 6.43 0.23
C ARG A 30 17.32 7.26 1.43
N LYS A 31 18.09 8.33 1.23
CA LYS A 31 18.56 9.18 2.33
C LYS A 31 17.44 9.99 2.96
N VAL A 32 16.51 10.48 2.15
CA VAL A 32 15.33 11.19 2.64
C VAL A 32 14.45 10.27 3.49
N ILE A 33 14.07 9.10 2.96
CA ILE A 33 13.19 8.17 3.69
C ILE A 33 13.87 7.59 4.93
N GLU A 34 15.17 7.26 4.86
CA GLU A 34 15.97 6.83 6.01
C GLU A 34 15.92 7.87 7.13
N ARG A 35 16.11 9.16 6.79
CA ARG A 35 16.08 10.24 7.76
C ARG A 35 14.70 10.42 8.38
N LEU A 36 13.63 10.41 7.58
CA LEU A 36 12.25 10.57 8.07
C LEU A 36 11.83 9.44 9.02
N LEU A 37 12.18 8.22 8.67
CA LEU A 37 11.91 7.04 9.50
C LEU A 37 12.71 7.07 10.81
N LYS A 38 14.01 7.39 10.77
CA LYS A 38 14.84 7.53 11.98
C LYS A 38 14.33 8.62 12.93
N ILE A 39 13.90 9.78 12.40
CA ILE A 39 13.28 10.86 13.20
C ILE A 39 12.01 10.37 13.89
N SER A 40 11.30 9.41 13.29
CA SER A 40 10.06 8.84 13.82
C SER A 40 10.29 7.64 14.75
N SER A 41 11.55 7.40 15.16
CA SER A 41 11.97 6.29 16.03
C SER A 41 11.58 4.93 15.46
N PHE A 42 11.91 4.74 14.18
CA PHE A 42 11.96 3.42 13.56
C PHE A 42 13.41 2.98 13.47
N LYS A 43 13.63 1.69 13.70
CA LYS A 43 14.80 1.00 13.16
C LYS A 43 14.60 0.93 11.65
N VAL A 44 15.63 1.20 10.86
CA VAL A 44 15.53 1.24 9.39
C VAL A 44 16.63 0.41 8.77
N THR A 45 16.26 -0.49 7.87
CA THR A 45 17.18 -1.04 6.88
C THR A 45 16.82 -0.45 5.53
N VAL A 46 17.79 0.12 4.84
CA VAL A 46 17.64 0.63 3.47
C VAL A 46 18.33 -0.31 2.49
N VAL A 47 17.64 -0.66 1.40
CA VAL A 47 18.18 -1.44 0.28
C VAL A 47 17.88 -0.74 -1.03
N GLU A 48 18.69 -1.01 -2.04
CA GLU A 48 18.73 -0.25 -3.30
C GLU A 48 17.92 -0.85 -4.46
N SER A 49 17.28 -2.00 -4.26
CA SER A 49 16.46 -2.64 -5.30
C SER A 49 15.53 -3.71 -4.73
N GLY A 50 14.50 -4.06 -5.50
CA GLY A 50 13.60 -5.17 -5.15
C GLY A 50 14.32 -6.51 -4.99
N THR A 51 15.33 -6.80 -5.82
CA THR A 51 16.14 -8.02 -5.67
C THR A 51 16.87 -8.07 -4.33
N ARG A 52 17.49 -6.96 -3.91
CA ARG A 52 18.16 -6.86 -2.60
C ARG A 52 17.16 -6.96 -1.44
N ALA A 53 15.93 -6.47 -1.62
CA ALA A 53 14.88 -6.66 -0.64
C ALA A 53 14.49 -8.14 -0.49
N LEU A 54 14.38 -8.89 -1.59
CA LEU A 54 14.11 -10.33 -1.54
C LEU A 54 15.26 -11.12 -0.90
N GLU A 55 16.51 -10.81 -1.24
CA GLU A 55 17.69 -11.39 -0.58
C GLU A 55 17.66 -11.11 0.93
N TYR A 56 17.36 -9.86 1.32
CA TYR A 56 17.23 -9.46 2.72
C TYR A 56 16.09 -10.20 3.43
N LEU A 57 14.99 -10.50 2.74
CA LEU A 57 13.88 -11.26 3.29
C LEU A 57 14.09 -12.80 3.19
N GLY A 58 15.16 -13.27 2.55
CA GLY A 58 15.38 -14.69 2.29
C GLY A 58 14.36 -15.31 1.32
N LEU A 59 13.83 -14.51 0.39
CA LEU A 59 12.84 -14.88 -0.64
C LEU A 59 13.45 -15.09 -2.04
N ASP A 60 14.78 -15.06 -2.15
CA ASP A 60 15.52 -15.29 -3.40
C ASP A 60 15.63 -16.77 -3.81
N GLY A 61 15.09 -17.70 -3.00
CA GLY A 61 15.07 -19.13 -3.27
C GLY A 61 16.40 -19.84 -2.98
N GLN A 62 17.43 -19.12 -2.55
CA GLN A 62 18.70 -19.69 -2.13
C GLN A 62 18.58 -20.12 -0.66
N LYS A 63 18.85 -21.40 -0.37
CA LYS A 63 18.88 -21.98 0.98
C LYS A 63 19.62 -21.04 1.93
N LYS A 64 18.91 -20.55 2.97
CA LYS A 64 19.41 -19.84 4.15
C LYS A 64 20.79 -19.20 3.92
N SER A 65 20.80 -18.02 3.31
CA SER A 65 21.97 -17.14 3.35
C SER A 65 22.55 -17.18 4.77
N SER A 66 23.86 -17.42 4.87
CA SER A 66 24.60 -17.67 6.11
C SER A 66 24.67 -16.47 7.06
N ILE A 67 23.80 -15.50 6.88
CA ILE A 67 23.56 -14.39 7.78
C ILE A 67 22.50 -14.89 8.76
N GLY A 68 22.81 -14.90 10.07
CA GLY A 68 21.93 -15.40 11.13
C GLY A 68 20.59 -14.66 11.22
N PHE A 69 19.66 -14.99 10.33
CA PHE A 69 18.36 -14.35 10.13
C PHE A 69 17.29 -14.76 11.14
N GLU A 70 17.64 -15.44 12.23
CA GLU A 70 16.68 -15.85 13.26
C GLU A 70 16.15 -14.70 14.14
N SER A 71 16.52 -13.44 13.90
CA SER A 71 16.16 -12.37 14.85
C SER A 71 15.74 -11.02 14.28
N VAL A 72 15.69 -10.81 12.96
CA VAL A 72 15.30 -9.50 12.42
C VAL A 72 13.85 -9.51 11.94
N LYS A 73 12.93 -9.26 12.89
CA LYS A 73 11.50 -9.06 12.61
C LYS A 73 11.30 -7.73 11.90
N VAL A 74 10.98 -7.78 10.60
CA VAL A 74 10.51 -6.60 9.85
C VAL A 74 9.04 -6.36 10.19
N ASN A 75 8.69 -5.14 10.57
CA ASN A 75 7.31 -4.76 10.92
C ASN A 75 6.57 -4.06 9.78
N MET A 76 7.28 -3.47 8.83
CA MET A 76 6.71 -2.81 7.65
C MET A 76 7.75 -2.76 6.52
N ILE A 77 7.27 -2.81 5.28
CA ILE A 77 8.09 -2.61 4.09
C ILE A 77 7.58 -1.34 3.38
N MET A 78 8.48 -0.43 3.06
CA MET A 78 8.19 0.72 2.20
C MET A 78 9.01 0.56 0.92
N THR A 79 8.38 0.56 -0.24
CA THR A 79 9.10 0.37 -1.52
C THR A 79 8.72 1.42 -2.54
N ASP A 80 9.71 1.91 -3.29
CA ASP A 80 9.46 2.64 -4.52
C ASP A 80 8.75 1.75 -5.55
N TYR A 81 7.89 2.36 -6.37
CA TYR A 81 7.17 1.68 -7.44
C TYR A 81 8.06 1.44 -8.66
N SER A 82 8.83 2.45 -9.08
CA SER A 82 9.52 2.53 -10.36
C SER A 82 11.00 2.22 -10.22
N MET A 83 11.32 0.97 -9.88
CA MET A 83 12.69 0.49 -9.79
C MET A 83 13.11 -0.30 -11.06
N PRO A 84 14.39 -0.20 -11.49
CA PRO A 84 14.89 -0.97 -12.62
C PRO A 84 14.95 -2.47 -12.30
N GLY A 85 14.62 -3.29 -13.31
CA GLY A 85 14.66 -4.75 -13.24
C GLY A 85 13.48 -5.39 -12.52
N MET A 86 13.09 -4.87 -11.35
CA MET A 86 11.91 -5.33 -10.61
C MET A 86 11.17 -4.13 -10.03
N THR A 87 9.90 -3.99 -10.39
CA THR A 87 9.02 -2.93 -9.89
C THR A 87 8.61 -3.17 -8.43
N GLY A 88 8.19 -2.12 -7.73
CA GLY A 88 7.63 -2.23 -6.38
C GLY A 88 6.36 -3.09 -6.35
N TYR A 89 5.57 -3.11 -7.44
CA TYR A 89 4.40 -3.99 -7.56
C TYR A 89 4.79 -5.47 -7.63
N GLU A 90 5.82 -5.82 -8.40
CA GLU A 90 6.32 -7.20 -8.46
C GLU A 90 6.92 -7.65 -7.13
N LEU A 91 7.62 -6.76 -6.44
CA LEU A 91 8.12 -7.01 -5.08
C LEU A 91 6.97 -7.25 -4.10
N LEU A 92 5.95 -6.39 -4.11
CA LEU A 92 4.73 -6.53 -3.31
C LEU A 92 4.10 -7.91 -3.51
N LYS A 93 3.88 -8.31 -4.76
CA LYS A 93 3.29 -9.61 -5.09
C LYS A 93 4.08 -10.76 -4.47
N LYS A 94 5.41 -10.78 -4.64
CA LYS A 94 6.27 -11.82 -4.06
C LYS A 94 6.24 -11.85 -2.53
N ILE A 95 6.14 -10.69 -1.88
CA ILE A 95 6.00 -10.61 -0.41
C ILE A 95 4.66 -11.19 0.02
N LYS A 96 3.57 -10.86 -0.68
CA LYS A 96 2.21 -11.33 -0.34
C LYS A 96 1.97 -12.81 -0.68
N GLU A 97 2.71 -13.36 -1.61
CA GLU A 97 2.74 -14.81 -1.89
C GLU A 97 3.50 -15.60 -0.80
N SER A 98 4.39 -14.96 -0.03
CA SER A 98 5.14 -15.62 1.04
C SER A 98 4.28 -15.93 2.26
N SER A 99 4.33 -17.17 2.74
CA SER A 99 3.61 -17.58 3.96
C SER A 99 4.07 -16.86 5.22
N ILE A 100 5.33 -16.40 5.24
CA ILE A 100 5.98 -15.76 6.40
C ILE A 100 5.77 -14.25 6.41
N PHE A 101 5.78 -13.60 5.23
CA PHE A 101 5.80 -12.14 5.14
C PHE A 101 4.50 -11.52 4.63
N ARG A 102 3.50 -12.31 4.20
CA ARG A 102 2.23 -11.78 3.68
C ARG A 102 1.49 -10.83 4.61
N GLU A 103 1.64 -11.02 5.92
CA GLU A 103 1.00 -10.19 6.95
C GLU A 103 1.73 -8.88 7.19
N ILE A 104 2.98 -8.74 6.73
CA ILE A 104 3.71 -7.49 6.87
C ILE A 104 3.02 -6.42 6.00
N PRO A 105 2.68 -5.25 6.57
CA PRO A 105 2.15 -4.13 5.80
C PRO A 105 3.20 -3.64 4.81
N VAL A 106 2.80 -3.51 3.55
CA VAL A 106 3.64 -3.00 2.46
C VAL A 106 3.06 -1.67 1.99
N VAL A 107 3.88 -0.62 2.04
CA VAL A 107 3.53 0.72 1.55
C VAL A 107 4.29 0.98 0.26
N ILE A 108 3.57 1.37 -0.78
CA ILE A 108 4.16 1.75 -2.06
C ILE A 108 4.41 3.26 -2.08
N MET A 109 5.54 3.69 -2.59
CA MET A 109 5.89 5.09 -2.83
C MET A 109 6.06 5.29 -4.34
N SER A 110 5.51 6.36 -4.91
CA SER A 110 5.61 6.63 -6.34
C SER A 110 5.75 8.12 -6.60
N SER A 111 6.56 8.50 -7.59
CA SER A 111 6.60 9.88 -8.10
C SER A 111 5.45 10.19 -9.05
N GLU A 112 4.76 9.17 -9.57
CA GLU A 112 3.66 9.30 -10.53
C GLU A 112 2.31 9.05 -9.85
N ASN A 113 1.33 9.92 -10.15
CA ASN A 113 -0.04 9.81 -9.66
C ASN A 113 -0.94 9.12 -10.71
N ILE A 114 -0.79 7.80 -10.85
CA ILE A 114 -1.55 7.02 -11.84
C ILE A 114 -2.56 6.14 -11.09
N LEU A 115 -3.85 6.48 -11.21
CA LEU A 115 -4.94 5.78 -10.50
C LEU A 115 -4.92 4.27 -10.70
N THR A 116 -4.73 3.81 -11.94
CA THR A 116 -4.70 2.36 -12.24
C THR A 116 -3.55 1.63 -11.55
N ARG A 117 -2.43 2.30 -11.24
CA ARG A 117 -1.33 1.72 -10.46
C ARG A 117 -1.68 1.66 -8.98
N ILE A 118 -2.28 2.73 -8.46
CA ILE A 118 -2.74 2.82 -7.08
C ILE A 118 -3.72 1.67 -6.81
N ASP A 119 -4.76 1.56 -7.63
CA ASP A 119 -5.80 0.53 -7.49
C ASP A 119 -5.20 -0.87 -7.51
N ARG A 120 -4.33 -1.17 -8.49
CA ARG A 120 -3.65 -2.47 -8.59
C ARG A 120 -2.80 -2.82 -7.37
N CYS A 121 -2.08 -1.86 -6.81
CA CYS A 121 -1.26 -2.11 -5.63
C CYS A 121 -2.12 -2.41 -4.40
N LEU A 122 -3.21 -1.65 -4.21
CA LEU A 122 -4.12 -1.86 -3.10
C LEU A 122 -4.88 -3.20 -3.23
N GLU A 123 -5.31 -3.57 -4.44
CA GLU A 123 -5.94 -4.87 -4.72
C GLU A 123 -5.01 -6.06 -4.45
N GLU A 124 -3.70 -5.92 -4.73
CA GLU A 124 -2.68 -6.92 -4.42
C GLU A 124 -2.35 -6.99 -2.91
N GLY A 125 -2.91 -6.07 -2.11
CA GLY A 125 -2.77 -6.07 -0.64
C GLY A 125 -1.71 -5.12 -0.10
N ALA A 126 -1.33 -4.07 -0.85
CA ALA A 126 -0.61 -2.95 -0.26
C ALA A 126 -1.48 -2.30 0.84
N GLU A 127 -0.84 -1.95 1.95
CA GLU A 127 -1.50 -1.25 3.05
C GLU A 127 -1.83 0.19 2.65
N GLU A 128 -0.90 0.84 1.93
CA GLU A 128 -1.07 2.21 1.48
C GLU A 128 -0.21 2.51 0.24
N PHE A 129 -0.61 3.53 -0.51
CA PHE A 129 0.14 4.11 -1.63
C PHE A 129 0.40 5.60 -1.36
N LEU A 130 1.66 6.02 -1.37
CA LEU A 130 2.09 7.38 -1.10
C LEU A 130 2.71 8.01 -2.35
N LEU A 131 2.40 9.29 -2.56
CA LEU A 131 3.05 10.11 -3.58
C LEU A 131 4.33 10.73 -3.00
N LYS A 132 5.42 10.61 -3.74
CA LYS A 132 6.67 11.31 -3.45
C LYS A 132 6.51 12.82 -3.75
N PRO A 133 7.17 13.70 -2.98
CA PRO A 133 8.05 13.40 -1.85
C PRO A 133 7.28 13.00 -0.58
N VAL A 134 7.71 11.91 0.05
CA VAL A 134 7.14 11.43 1.32
C VAL A 134 7.43 12.45 2.42
N LYS A 135 6.42 12.77 3.23
CA LYS A 135 6.52 13.75 4.30
C LYS A 135 6.60 13.07 5.66
N LEU A 136 7.11 13.80 6.65
CA LEU A 136 7.15 13.32 8.04
C LEU A 136 5.76 12.97 8.58
N ALA A 137 4.71 13.67 8.12
CA ALA A 137 3.33 13.38 8.51
C ALA A 137 2.87 12.00 8.04
N ASP A 138 3.29 11.56 6.85
CA ASP A 138 2.95 10.25 6.31
C ASP A 138 3.56 9.14 7.18
N VAL A 139 4.86 9.26 7.47
CA VAL A 139 5.57 8.28 8.31
C VAL A 139 5.00 8.19 9.73
N LYS A 140 4.62 9.34 10.32
CA LYS A 140 3.96 9.36 11.64
C LYS A 140 2.63 8.60 11.63
N ARG A 141 1.82 8.80 10.58
CA ARG A 141 0.53 8.10 10.41
C ARG A 141 0.72 6.59 10.27
N LEU A 142 1.74 6.16 9.53
CA LEU A 142 2.06 4.73 9.36
C LEU A 142 2.43 4.02 10.67
N LYS A 143 3.05 4.73 11.62
CA LYS A 143 3.37 4.17 12.94
C LYS A 143 2.13 3.68 13.68
N GLU A 144 1.02 4.41 13.57
CA GLU A 144 -0.24 4.03 14.20
C GLU A 144 -0.85 2.77 13.59
N VAL A 145 -0.66 2.57 12.28
CA VAL A 145 -1.17 1.40 11.55
C VAL A 145 -0.52 0.12 12.08
N ILE A 146 0.81 0.14 12.24
CA ILE A 146 1.56 -1.01 12.75
C ILE A 146 1.16 -1.36 14.18
N VAL A 147 1.00 -0.36 15.05
CA VAL A 147 0.65 -0.58 16.47
C VAL A 147 -0.79 -1.08 16.64
N LYS A 148 -1.73 -0.66 15.79
CA LYS A 148 -3.13 -1.12 15.83
C LYS A 148 -3.33 -2.49 15.19
N GLY A 149 -2.39 -2.95 14.36
CA GLY A 149 -2.46 -4.20 13.61
C GLY A 149 -2.33 -5.48 14.46
N GLU A 150 -1.83 -5.38 15.69
CA GLU A 150 -1.67 -6.55 16.58
C GLU A 150 -2.99 -7.05 17.21
N GLY A 151 -4.16 -6.56 16.78
CA GLY A 151 -5.46 -6.86 17.39
C GLY A 151 -6.64 -7.17 16.45
N LYS A 152 -6.42 -7.55 15.19
CA LYS A 152 -7.53 -7.95 14.29
C LYS A 152 -7.52 -9.46 14.02
N GLU A 153 -8.41 -10.17 14.71
CA GLU A 153 -8.82 -11.53 14.36
C GLU A 153 -9.41 -11.57 12.94
N SER A 154 -9.00 -12.58 12.18
CA SER A 154 -9.45 -12.86 10.82
C SER A 154 -10.89 -13.38 10.83
N GLY A 155 -11.84 -12.53 10.40
CA GLY A 155 -13.22 -12.94 10.12
C GLY A 155 -13.87 -12.01 9.11
N GLY A 156 -14.19 -12.52 7.91
CA GLY A 156 -14.98 -11.78 6.92
C GLY A 156 -14.81 -12.31 5.51
N GLU A 157 -15.84 -12.97 5.02
CA GLU A 157 -15.96 -13.70 3.75
C GLU A 157 -15.57 -12.91 2.49
N ARG A 158 -14.90 -13.59 1.55
CA ARG A 158 -14.66 -13.12 0.19
C ARG A 158 -15.87 -13.46 -0.68
N GLU A 159 -16.75 -12.48 -0.91
CA GLU A 159 -17.82 -12.60 -1.89
C GLU A 159 -17.27 -12.40 -3.31
N SER A 160 -17.43 -13.42 -4.15
CA SER A 160 -16.94 -13.45 -5.53
C SER A 160 -17.95 -12.77 -6.47
N HIS A 161 -17.73 -11.52 -6.83
CA HIS A 161 -18.56 -10.84 -7.84
C HIS A 161 -18.10 -11.17 -9.27
N LYS A 162 -18.66 -12.26 -9.79
CA LYS A 162 -18.64 -12.63 -11.21
C LYS A 162 -19.66 -11.78 -11.99
N LYS A 163 -19.26 -10.64 -12.56
CA LYS A 163 -20.14 -9.87 -13.48
C LYS A 163 -19.82 -10.21 -14.94
N ARG A 164 -20.65 -11.11 -15.50
CA ARG A 164 -20.72 -11.42 -16.93
C ARG A 164 -21.24 -10.16 -17.66
N LYS A 165 -20.48 -9.66 -18.65
CA LYS A 165 -20.93 -8.62 -19.58
C LYS A 165 -21.64 -9.31 -20.75
N ARG A 166 -22.94 -9.08 -20.88
CA ARG A 166 -23.77 -9.49 -22.02
C ARG A 166 -23.81 -8.30 -22.98
N SER A 167 -23.38 -8.50 -24.23
CA SER A 167 -23.47 -7.53 -25.31
C SER A 167 -24.87 -7.59 -25.93
N GLU A 168 -25.47 -6.43 -26.11
CA GLU A 168 -26.72 -6.21 -26.84
C GLU A 168 -26.40 -6.06 -28.34
N ASP A 169 -27.25 -6.63 -29.18
CA ASP A 169 -27.29 -6.45 -30.63
C ASP A 169 -28.68 -5.91 -31.00
N CYS A 170 -28.72 -4.94 -31.91
CA CYS A 170 -29.87 -4.05 -32.18
C CYS A 170 -30.18 -4.00 -33.68
N SER A 171 -31.41 -4.36 -34.07
CA SER A 171 -32.14 -4.02 -35.32
C SER A 171 -33.44 -4.85 -35.30
N GLU A 172 -34.67 -4.42 -35.61
CA GLU A 172 -35.22 -3.45 -36.57
C GLU A 172 -36.74 -3.21 -36.24
N LEU A 173 -37.37 -2.29 -36.99
CA LEU A 173 -38.63 -1.55 -36.78
C LEU A 173 -39.96 -2.33 -37.10
N PRO A 174 -41.14 -1.68 -37.39
CA PRO A 174 -42.15 -1.18 -36.44
C PRO A 174 -43.62 -1.63 -36.76
N SER A 175 -44.59 -1.41 -35.86
CA SER A 175 -45.98 -1.04 -36.24
C SER A 175 -46.84 -0.59 -35.05
N THR A 176 -47.53 0.54 -35.27
CA THR A 176 -48.54 1.24 -34.46
C THR A 176 -49.95 0.61 -34.59
N PRO A 177 -51.06 1.21 -34.08
CA PRO A 177 -51.37 1.73 -32.73
C PRO A 177 -52.79 1.28 -32.25
N CYS A 178 -53.12 1.47 -30.96
CA CYS A 178 -54.50 1.78 -30.48
C CYS A 178 -54.45 1.89 -28.94
N SER A 179 -54.67 3.08 -28.36
CA SER A 179 -55.94 3.74 -28.06
C SER A 179 -56.51 3.36 -26.67
N SER A 180 -57.08 4.39 -26.04
CA SER A 180 -58.02 4.34 -24.91
C SER A 180 -57.46 4.40 -23.47
N VAL A 181 -57.56 5.63 -22.93
CA VAL A 181 -58.11 6.07 -21.63
C VAL A 181 -57.66 5.46 -20.29
N SER A 182 -57.52 6.40 -19.34
CA SER A 182 -57.75 6.31 -17.87
C SER A 182 -56.50 6.24 -16.97
N CYS A 183 -56.14 7.39 -16.39
CA CYS A 183 -55.63 7.51 -15.01
C CYS A 183 -56.74 7.09 -14.02
N PRO A 184 -56.55 6.93 -12.68
CA PRO A 184 -55.48 7.45 -11.82
C PRO A 184 -55.01 6.50 -10.68
N CYS A 185 -54.04 6.93 -9.86
CA CYS A 185 -54.09 6.95 -8.38
C CYS A 185 -52.68 6.96 -7.75
N ASP A 186 -52.35 8.09 -7.13
CA ASP A 186 -51.46 8.24 -5.95
C ASP A 186 -51.96 7.36 -4.77
N PRO A 187 -51.13 6.92 -3.80
CA PRO A 187 -50.43 7.84 -2.91
C PRO A 187 -49.04 7.44 -2.34
N SER A 188 -48.35 8.50 -1.92
CA SER A 188 -47.27 8.64 -0.92
C SER A 188 -46.83 7.42 -0.08
N SER A 189 -45.50 7.24 0.08
CA SER A 189 -44.85 7.23 1.41
C SER A 189 -43.31 7.03 1.36
N SER A 190 -42.63 7.96 2.04
CA SER A 190 -41.49 7.78 2.96
C SER A 190 -40.14 7.16 2.50
N SER A 191 -39.17 8.06 2.29
CA SER A 191 -37.91 8.21 3.06
C SER A 191 -36.67 7.32 2.74
N PRO A 192 -35.45 7.79 3.10
CA PRO A 192 -34.22 7.63 2.30
C PRO A 192 -33.27 6.57 2.85
N SER A 193 -32.44 5.97 1.99
CA SER A 193 -31.23 5.28 2.42
C SER A 193 -30.16 5.26 1.34
N ALA A 194 -28.99 5.81 1.67
CA ALA A 194 -27.66 5.39 1.18
C ALA A 194 -26.63 6.34 1.83
N LEU A 195 -26.13 6.02 3.02
CA LEU A 195 -24.90 5.25 3.23
C LEU A 195 -23.66 5.84 2.54
N SER A 196 -22.86 6.50 3.38
CA SER A 196 -21.44 6.21 3.59
C SER A 196 -20.57 6.00 2.35
N SER A 197 -20.06 7.10 1.82
CA SER A 197 -18.73 7.13 1.19
C SER A 197 -17.86 8.12 1.96
N LYS A 198 -17.47 7.74 3.18
CA LYS A 198 -16.41 8.43 3.93
C LYS A 198 -15.16 7.54 3.98
N LYS A 199 -14.49 7.39 2.85
CA LYS A 199 -13.06 7.04 2.84
C LYS A 199 -12.32 7.54 1.59
N TYR A 200 -12.73 8.70 1.08
CA TYR A 200 -11.89 9.51 0.20
C TYR A 200 -12.08 10.97 0.63
N ARG A 201 -11.21 11.46 1.52
CA ARG A 201 -11.04 12.89 1.74
C ARG A 201 -9.61 13.15 2.22
N LEU A 202 -8.97 14.12 1.54
CA LEU A 202 -7.54 14.40 1.42
C LEU A 202 -6.86 13.37 0.51
N LEU A 203 -6.46 13.70 -0.72
CA LEU A 203 -5.60 14.82 -1.10
C LEU A 203 -5.96 15.36 -2.48
N ALA A 204 -6.61 16.51 -2.54
CA ALA A 204 -6.60 17.40 -3.69
C ALA A 204 -6.91 18.80 -3.15
N GLU A 205 -5.87 19.63 -3.04
CA GLU A 205 -5.88 21.10 -2.90
C GLU A 205 -4.62 21.50 -2.13
N VAL A 206 -3.55 21.86 -2.84
CA VAL A 206 -2.82 23.14 -2.71
C VAL A 206 -1.90 23.24 -3.94
N GLU A 207 -2.39 23.85 -5.01
CA GLU A 207 -1.59 24.75 -5.86
C GLU A 207 -2.47 25.97 -6.17
N GLN A 208 -2.21 27.05 -5.45
CA GLN A 208 -2.39 28.44 -5.91
C GLN A 208 -1.02 29.09 -5.83
#